data_AF-A0A538GK81-F1
#
_entry.id   AF-A0A538GK81-F1
#
_cell.length_a   1.000
_cell.length_b   1.000
_cell.length_c   1.000
_cell.angle_alpha   90.00
_cell.angle_beta   90.00
_cell.angle_gamma   90.00
#
_symmetry.space_group_name_H-M   'P 1'
#
loop_
_entity.id
_entity.type
_entity.pdbx_description
1 polymer ?
#
loop_
_entity_poly.entity_id
_entity_poly.type
_entity_poly.pdbx_seq_one_letter_code
_entity_poly.pdbx_strand_id
1 'polypeptide(L)'
;MRPGVASGQREGYAAALTGLWKRLAWALTELESIAADPTELFDEDGVLQRLPSLQYALHAASELALGLRPPAGAEVAHAELAAALAGARDATAEVAEVLEHGGGIAAEALLPEWRGSLFRVRLARLRVASPKPLPAEDASEPGPPARGDALAATLLALSGAALFAAGATLELWPVWALGLALFAGGVLVYSPRP
;
A
#
# COMPACT_ATOMS: atom_id res chain seq x y z
N MET A 1 37.02 -16.55 -6.05
CA MET A 1 35.65 -16.54 -5.49
C MET A 1 34.70 -17.04 -6.57
N ARG A 2 34.03 -18.18 -6.37
CA ARG A 2 32.99 -18.66 -7.30
C ARG A 2 31.65 -18.04 -6.86
N PRO A 3 30.85 -17.44 -7.76
CA PRO A 3 29.51 -16.97 -7.39
C PRO A 3 28.69 -18.16 -6.84
N GLY A 4 28.06 -17.96 -5.68
CA GLY A 4 27.22 -18.98 -5.06
C GLY A 4 25.94 -19.17 -5.86
N VAL A 5 25.39 -20.38 -5.90
CA VAL A 5 24.14 -20.70 -6.61
C VAL A 5 22.99 -19.73 -6.23
N ALA A 6 22.97 -19.28 -4.97
CA ALA A 6 22.00 -18.30 -4.48
C ALA A 6 22.13 -16.89 -5.11
N SER A 7 23.33 -16.41 -5.45
CA SER A 7 23.50 -15.10 -6.10
C SER A 7 23.03 -15.15 -7.55
N GLY A 8 23.36 -16.22 -8.27
CA GLY A 8 22.89 -16.43 -9.64
C GLY A 8 21.37 -16.57 -9.76
N GLN A 9 20.71 -17.21 -8.79
CA GLN A 9 19.24 -17.29 -8.73
C GLN A 9 18.60 -15.90 -8.51
N ARG A 10 19.17 -15.09 -7.62
CA ARG A 10 18.68 -13.71 -7.38
C ARG A 10 18.84 -12.81 -8.60
N GLU A 11 19.98 -12.88 -9.28
CA GLU A 11 20.24 -12.15 -10.52
C GLU A 11 19.27 -12.56 -11.63
N GLY A 12 19.04 -13.87 -11.81
CA GLY A 12 18.08 -14.38 -12.78
C GLY A 12 16.65 -13.93 -12.51
N TYR A 13 16.23 -13.97 -11.24
CA TYR A 13 14.91 -13.47 -10.81
C TYR A 13 14.76 -11.96 -11.05
N ALA A 14 15.76 -11.16 -10.68
CA ALA A 14 15.76 -9.71 -10.90
C ALA A 14 15.73 -9.35 -12.40
N ALA A 15 16.46 -10.09 -13.23
CA ALA A 15 16.44 -9.93 -14.69
C ALA A 15 15.06 -10.26 -15.27
N ALA A 16 14.43 -11.34 -14.81
CA ALA A 16 13.09 -11.73 -15.24
C ALA A 16 12.03 -10.69 -14.88
N LEU A 17 12.07 -10.16 -13.65
CA LEU A 17 11.20 -9.05 -13.23
C LEU A 17 11.45 -7.78 -14.05
N THR A 18 12.70 -7.45 -14.33
CA THR A 18 13.05 -6.31 -15.19
C THR A 18 12.44 -6.48 -16.59
N GLY A 19 12.48 -7.70 -17.14
CA GLY A 19 11.83 -8.04 -18.41
C GLY A 19 10.32 -7.92 -18.35
N LEU A 20 9.69 -8.37 -17.27
CA LEU A 20 8.24 -8.19 -17.02
C LEU A 20 7.88 -6.71 -17.03
N TRP A 21 8.58 -5.88 -16.26
CA TRP A 21 8.27 -4.45 -16.15
C TRP A 21 8.46 -3.70 -17.46
N LYS A 22 9.48 -4.03 -18.24
CA LYS A 22 9.68 -3.44 -19.58
C LYS A 22 8.48 -3.67 -20.51
N ARG A 23 7.83 -4.83 -20.41
CA ARG A 23 6.64 -5.16 -21.22
C ARG A 23 5.37 -4.53 -20.67
N LEU A 24 5.24 -4.45 -19.35
CA LEU A 24 4.02 -4.01 -18.68
C LEU A 24 3.92 -2.48 -18.51
N ALA A 25 5.04 -1.76 -18.52
CA ALA A 25 5.08 -0.33 -18.20
C ALA A 25 4.12 0.51 -19.04
N TRP A 26 4.07 0.29 -20.36
CA TRP A 26 3.13 1.00 -21.23
C TRP A 26 1.68 0.74 -20.83
N ALA A 27 1.29 -0.53 -20.63
CA ALA A 27 -0.09 -0.87 -20.30
C ALA A 27 -0.54 -0.26 -18.97
N LEU A 28 0.33 -0.27 -17.95
CA LEU A 28 0.02 0.38 -16.68
C LEU A 28 -0.12 1.90 -16.82
N THR A 29 0.72 2.56 -17.61
CA THR A 29 0.59 4.00 -17.87
C THR A 29 -0.74 4.32 -18.55
N GLU A 30 -1.14 3.55 -19.57
CA GLU A 30 -2.42 3.74 -20.26
C GLU A 30 -3.61 3.51 -19.33
N LEU A 31 -3.59 2.41 -18.55
CA LEU A 31 -4.64 2.13 -17.57
C LEU A 31 -4.74 3.22 -16.50
N GLU A 32 -3.60 3.70 -15.99
CA GLU A 32 -3.56 4.81 -15.04
C GLU A 32 -4.09 6.11 -15.67
N SER A 33 -3.83 6.36 -16.95
CA SER A 33 -4.34 7.52 -17.68
C SER A 33 -5.86 7.47 -17.82
N ILE A 34 -6.41 6.35 -18.30
CA ILE A 34 -7.86 6.15 -18.43
C ILE A 34 -8.52 6.25 -17.05
N ALA A 35 -7.95 5.60 -16.04
CA ALA A 35 -8.51 5.64 -14.70
C ALA A 35 -8.41 7.05 -14.08
N ALA A 36 -7.44 7.89 -14.44
CA ALA A 36 -7.28 9.22 -13.86
C ALA A 36 -8.31 10.24 -14.36
N ASP A 37 -8.80 10.10 -15.59
CA ASP A 37 -9.74 11.01 -16.21
C ASP A 37 -11.11 10.36 -16.43
N PRO A 38 -12.13 10.65 -15.59
CA PRO A 38 -13.47 10.12 -15.77
C PRO A 38 -14.07 10.45 -17.14
N THR A 39 -13.63 11.55 -17.77
CA THR A 39 -14.20 11.97 -19.05
C THR A 39 -13.83 11.05 -20.22
N GLU A 40 -12.71 10.32 -20.10
CA GLU A 40 -12.31 9.28 -21.07
C GLU A 40 -13.38 8.19 -21.18
N LEU A 41 -14.07 7.85 -20.08
CA LEU A 41 -15.10 6.80 -20.08
C LEU A 41 -16.34 7.15 -20.91
N PHE A 42 -16.53 8.42 -21.29
CA PHE A 42 -17.62 8.83 -22.18
C PHE A 42 -17.28 8.65 -23.67
N ASP A 43 -16.01 8.42 -24.01
CA ASP A 43 -15.60 7.89 -25.31
C ASP A 43 -15.58 6.35 -25.26
N GLU A 44 -16.77 5.77 -25.09
CA GLU A 44 -16.95 4.34 -24.82
C GLU A 44 -16.27 3.48 -25.89
N ASP A 45 -16.50 3.78 -27.17
CA ASP A 45 -15.88 3.07 -28.30
C ASP A 45 -14.36 3.15 -28.28
N GLY A 46 -13.79 4.34 -27.99
CA GLY A 46 -12.35 4.54 -27.95
C GLY A 46 -11.67 3.82 -26.78
N VAL A 47 -12.33 3.75 -25.63
CA VAL A 47 -11.83 3.00 -24.46
C VAL A 47 -12.00 1.49 -24.67
N LEU A 48 -13.15 1.02 -25.15
CA LEU A 48 -13.44 -0.41 -25.39
C LEU A 48 -12.51 -1.03 -26.44
N GLN A 49 -12.04 -0.25 -27.42
CA GLN A 49 -11.01 -0.73 -28.37
C GLN A 49 -9.64 -0.97 -27.72
N ARG A 50 -9.30 -0.22 -26.66
CA ARG A 50 -7.99 -0.28 -25.99
C ARG A 50 -7.95 -1.31 -24.87
N LEU A 51 -9.00 -1.37 -24.02
CA LEU A 51 -9.04 -2.17 -22.79
C LEU A 51 -8.67 -3.66 -22.99
N PRO A 52 -9.12 -4.37 -24.03
CA PRO A 52 -8.77 -5.79 -24.22
C PRO A 52 -7.25 -6.03 -24.32
N SER A 53 -6.54 -5.14 -25.02
CA SER A 53 -5.08 -5.25 -25.17
C SER A 53 -4.34 -5.01 -23.84
N LEU A 54 -4.85 -4.06 -23.04
CA LEU A 54 -4.31 -3.71 -21.72
C LEU A 54 -4.58 -4.81 -20.69
N GLN A 55 -5.79 -5.37 -20.69
CA GLN A 55 -6.17 -6.52 -19.88
C GLN A 55 -5.31 -7.75 -20.24
N TYR A 56 -5.08 -8.01 -21.52
CA TYR A 56 -4.19 -9.09 -21.94
C TYR A 56 -2.75 -8.88 -21.46
N ALA A 57 -2.23 -7.65 -21.50
CA ALA A 57 -0.91 -7.34 -20.97
C ALA A 57 -0.80 -7.64 -19.46
N LEU A 58 -1.84 -7.30 -18.67
CA LEU A 58 -1.92 -7.66 -17.25
C LEU A 58 -1.99 -9.17 -17.04
N HIS A 59 -2.81 -9.88 -17.83
CA HIS A 59 -2.90 -11.33 -17.76
C HIS A 59 -1.56 -12.00 -18.05
N ALA A 60 -0.90 -11.63 -19.16
CA ALA A 60 0.41 -12.15 -19.52
C ALA A 60 1.47 -11.84 -18.45
N ALA A 61 1.42 -10.67 -17.83
CA ALA A 61 2.31 -10.33 -16.73
C ALA A 61 2.04 -11.18 -15.47
N SER A 62 0.76 -11.45 -15.15
CA SER A 62 0.38 -12.30 -14.02
C SER A 62 0.85 -13.74 -14.24
N GLU A 63 0.63 -14.32 -15.43
CA GLU A 63 1.12 -15.66 -15.78
C GLU A 63 2.65 -15.75 -15.71
N LEU A 64 3.34 -14.74 -16.24
CA LEU A 64 4.79 -14.65 -16.13
C LEU A 64 5.25 -14.59 -14.67
N ALA A 65 4.57 -13.79 -13.83
CA ALA A 65 4.90 -13.72 -12.41
C ALA A 65 4.71 -15.09 -11.74
N LEU A 66 3.57 -15.76 -11.93
CA LEU A 66 3.30 -17.09 -11.38
C LEU A 66 4.32 -18.16 -11.82
N GLY A 67 4.89 -18.01 -13.02
CA GLY A 67 5.94 -18.90 -13.53
C GLY A 67 7.34 -18.68 -12.94
N LEU A 68 7.58 -17.58 -12.23
CA LEU A 68 8.87 -17.29 -11.61
C LEU A 68 8.98 -17.96 -10.24
N ARG A 69 10.19 -18.43 -9.93
CA ARG A 69 10.53 -18.83 -8.56
C ARG A 69 11.23 -17.69 -7.85
N PRO A 70 10.60 -17.04 -6.85
CA PRO A 70 11.28 -16.04 -6.05
C PRO A 70 12.40 -16.65 -5.20
N PRO A 71 13.50 -15.91 -4.95
CA PRO A 71 14.52 -16.32 -4.00
C PRO A 71 14.01 -16.24 -2.56
N ALA A 72 14.71 -16.93 -1.64
CA ALA A 72 14.38 -16.92 -0.22
C ALA A 72 14.29 -15.50 0.36
N GLY A 73 13.19 -15.20 1.05
CA GLY A 73 12.86 -13.91 1.64
C GLY A 73 12.04 -12.98 0.73
N ALA A 74 11.76 -13.37 -0.52
CA ALA A 74 10.96 -12.59 -1.47
C ALA A 74 9.64 -13.26 -1.86
N GLU A 75 9.33 -14.44 -1.31
CA GLU A 75 8.17 -15.26 -1.67
C GLU A 75 6.86 -14.52 -1.43
N VAL A 76 6.71 -13.88 -0.27
CA VAL A 76 5.50 -13.13 0.08
C VAL A 76 5.30 -11.94 -0.85
N ALA A 77 6.34 -11.11 -1.01
CA ALA A 77 6.26 -9.95 -1.91
C ALA A 77 5.98 -10.37 -3.36
N HIS A 78 6.53 -11.50 -3.80
CA HIS A 78 6.27 -12.05 -5.13
C HIS A 78 4.83 -12.56 -5.28
N ALA A 79 4.30 -13.26 -4.29
CA ALA A 79 2.90 -13.70 -4.28
C ALA A 79 1.94 -12.50 -4.27
N GLU A 80 2.24 -11.45 -3.51
CA GLU A 80 1.50 -10.19 -3.52
C GLU A 80 1.51 -9.54 -4.92
N LEU A 81 2.64 -9.56 -5.63
CA LEU A 81 2.73 -9.06 -6.99
C LEU A 81 1.84 -9.85 -7.96
N ALA A 82 1.91 -11.18 -7.92
CA ALA A 82 1.08 -12.03 -8.78
C ALA A 82 -0.42 -11.77 -8.52
N ALA A 83 -0.81 -11.69 -7.24
CA ALA A 83 -2.19 -11.39 -6.84
C ALA A 83 -2.63 -9.97 -7.25
N ALA A 84 -1.77 -8.97 -7.11
CA ALA A 84 -2.08 -7.60 -7.52
C ALA A 84 -2.28 -7.49 -9.03
N LEU A 85 -1.47 -8.17 -9.84
CA LEU A 85 -1.62 -8.22 -11.30
C LEU A 85 -2.94 -8.89 -11.71
N ALA A 86 -3.30 -10.01 -11.08
CA ALA A 86 -4.59 -10.65 -11.31
C ALA A 86 -5.75 -9.74 -10.91
N GLY A 87 -5.69 -9.12 -9.73
CA GLY A 87 -6.71 -8.19 -9.27
C GLY A 87 -6.88 -6.97 -10.18
N ALA A 88 -5.80 -6.42 -10.72
CA ALA A 88 -5.87 -5.34 -11.70
C ALA A 88 -6.45 -5.81 -13.05
N ARG A 89 -6.16 -7.04 -13.48
CA ARG A 89 -6.77 -7.64 -14.68
C ARG A 89 -8.28 -7.76 -14.50
N ASP A 90 -8.71 -8.28 -13.36
CA ASP A 90 -10.12 -8.55 -13.08
C ASP A 90 -10.91 -7.25 -12.93
N ALA A 91 -10.36 -6.24 -12.23
CA ALA A 91 -10.97 -4.91 -12.16
C ALA A 91 -11.06 -4.23 -13.53
N THR A 92 -10.02 -4.38 -14.38
CA THR A 92 -10.07 -3.89 -15.77
C THR A 92 -11.15 -4.59 -16.59
N ALA A 93 -11.36 -5.90 -16.36
CA ALA A 93 -12.41 -6.66 -17.02
C ALA A 93 -13.81 -6.17 -16.62
N GLU A 94 -14.02 -5.94 -15.32
CA GLU A 94 -15.27 -5.45 -14.77
C GLU A 94 -15.61 -4.06 -15.31
N VAL A 95 -14.63 -3.15 -15.37
CA VAL A 95 -14.81 -1.83 -16.00
C VAL A 95 -15.18 -1.97 -17.47
N ALA A 96 -14.52 -2.85 -18.24
CA ALA A 96 -14.86 -3.07 -19.64
C ALA A 96 -16.28 -3.61 -19.81
N GLU A 97 -16.69 -4.59 -19.00
CA GLU A 97 -18.02 -5.18 -19.04
C GLU A 97 -19.11 -4.16 -18.69
N VAL A 98 -18.91 -3.38 -17.63
CA VAL A 98 -19.85 -2.34 -17.21
C VAL A 98 -19.88 -1.19 -18.22
N LEU A 99 -18.76 -0.83 -18.82
CA LEU A 99 -18.72 0.18 -19.88
C LEU A 99 -19.51 -0.28 -21.11
N GLU A 100 -19.34 -1.52 -21.55
CA GLU A 100 -20.02 -2.10 -22.72
C GLU A 100 -21.54 -2.19 -22.54
N HIS A 101 -22.02 -2.52 -21.34
CA HIS A 101 -23.45 -2.79 -21.10
C HIS A 101 -24.19 -1.69 -20.31
N GLY A 102 -23.47 -0.90 -19.53
CA GLY A 102 -24.00 0.14 -18.63
C GLY A 102 -23.54 1.56 -18.95
N GLY A 103 -22.59 1.72 -19.88
CA GLY A 103 -22.07 3.00 -20.35
C GLY A 103 -21.14 3.71 -19.35
N GLY A 104 -20.62 4.85 -19.77
CA GLY A 104 -19.58 5.59 -19.03
C GLY A 104 -19.97 5.97 -17.59
N ILE A 105 -21.23 6.34 -17.34
CA ILE A 105 -21.72 6.70 -15.99
C ILE A 105 -21.66 5.51 -15.04
N ALA A 106 -22.03 4.31 -15.49
CA ALA A 106 -21.98 3.12 -14.67
C ALA A 106 -20.53 2.70 -14.40
N ALA A 107 -19.67 2.80 -15.41
CA ALA A 107 -18.24 2.50 -15.29
C ALA A 107 -17.51 3.50 -14.37
N GLU A 108 -17.92 4.78 -14.35
CA GLU A 108 -17.36 5.81 -13.47
C GLU A 108 -17.45 5.42 -11.99
N ALA A 109 -18.53 4.74 -11.59
CA ALA A 109 -18.73 4.27 -10.22
C ALA A 109 -17.67 3.25 -9.76
N LEU A 110 -17.00 2.56 -10.69
CA LEU A 110 -15.94 1.58 -10.42
C LEU A 110 -14.53 2.18 -10.42
N LEU A 111 -14.37 3.47 -10.76
CA LEU A 111 -13.06 4.12 -10.77
C LEU A 111 -12.30 4.00 -9.44
N PRO A 112 -12.92 4.13 -8.23
CA PRO A 112 -12.20 3.98 -6.98
C PRO A 112 -11.56 2.59 -6.81
N GLU A 113 -12.32 1.53 -7.05
CA GLU A 113 -11.89 0.14 -6.98
C GLU A 113 -10.81 -0.16 -8.02
N TRP A 114 -11.02 0.31 -9.25
CA TRP A 114 -10.07 0.11 -10.34
C TRP A 114 -8.74 0.83 -10.06
N ARG A 115 -8.77 2.10 -9.65
CA ARG A 115 -7.58 2.85 -9.20
C ARG A 115 -6.88 2.15 -8.04
N GLY A 116 -7.64 1.62 -7.08
CA GLY A 116 -7.11 0.84 -5.95
C GLY A 116 -6.38 -0.42 -6.40
N SER A 117 -6.89 -1.11 -7.42
CA SER A 117 -6.23 -2.29 -8.00
C SER A 117 -4.89 -1.94 -8.68
N LEU A 118 -4.85 -0.86 -9.48
CA LEU A 118 -3.63 -0.36 -10.13
C LEU A 118 -2.59 0.11 -9.11
N PHE A 119 -3.04 0.80 -8.05
CA PHE A 119 -2.17 1.20 -6.95
C PHE A 119 -1.54 -0.02 -6.25
N ARG A 120 -2.30 -1.09 -6.01
CA ARG A 120 -1.76 -2.33 -5.42
C ARG A 120 -0.66 -2.95 -6.29
N VAL A 121 -0.75 -2.88 -7.62
CA VAL A 121 0.34 -3.32 -8.52
C VAL A 121 1.60 -2.48 -8.30
N ARG A 122 1.46 -1.15 -8.23
CA ARG A 122 2.60 -0.24 -7.96
C ARG A 122 3.21 -0.50 -6.58
N LEU A 123 2.39 -0.73 -5.55
CA LEU A 123 2.85 -1.07 -4.21
C LEU A 123 3.58 -2.42 -4.18
N ALA A 124 3.03 -3.45 -4.81
CA ALA A 124 3.66 -4.77 -4.88
C ALA A 124 5.00 -4.71 -5.64
N ARG A 125 5.08 -3.92 -6.71
CA ARG A 125 6.36 -3.65 -7.42
C ARG A 125 7.42 -3.09 -6.49
N LEU A 126 7.08 -2.10 -5.67
CA LEU A 126 8.01 -1.50 -4.71
C LEU A 126 8.47 -2.52 -3.67
N ARG A 127 7.56 -3.34 -3.15
CA ARG A 127 7.87 -4.39 -2.16
C ARG A 127 8.78 -5.48 -2.74
N VAL A 128 8.61 -5.83 -4.01
CA VAL A 128 9.50 -6.79 -4.69
C VAL A 128 10.88 -6.18 -4.97
N ALA A 129 10.97 -4.89 -5.29
CA ALA A 129 12.24 -4.20 -5.53
C ALA A 129 13.04 -3.94 -4.24
N SER A 130 12.35 -3.79 -3.12
CA SER A 130 12.96 -3.63 -1.80
C SER A 130 12.28 -4.59 -0.83
N PRO A 131 12.65 -5.88 -0.83
CA PRO A 131 12.11 -6.83 0.12
C PRO A 131 12.51 -6.34 1.51
N LYS A 132 11.57 -5.72 2.22
CA LYS A 132 11.77 -5.44 3.63
C LYS A 132 11.89 -6.82 4.29
N PRO A 133 12.96 -7.10 5.05
CA PRO A 133 12.96 -8.29 5.87
C PRO A 133 11.69 -8.20 6.72
N LEU A 134 10.79 -9.18 6.54
CA LEU A 134 9.70 -9.33 7.49
C LEU A 134 10.40 -9.40 8.86
N PRO A 135 9.99 -8.58 9.85
CA PRO A 135 10.28 -8.94 11.22
C PRO A 135 9.88 -10.41 11.32
N ALA A 136 10.78 -11.27 11.81
CA ALA A 136 10.36 -12.62 12.12
C ALA A 136 9.06 -12.48 12.91
N GLU A 137 8.00 -13.17 12.50
CA GLU A 137 6.84 -13.31 13.38
C GLU A 137 7.35 -14.07 14.60
N ASP A 138 7.91 -13.33 15.56
CA ASP A 138 7.91 -13.76 16.93
C ASP A 138 6.44 -13.89 17.24
N ALA A 139 5.96 -15.14 17.27
CA ALA A 139 4.67 -15.54 17.82
C ALA A 139 4.59 -15.26 19.35
N SER A 140 5.27 -14.22 19.81
CA SER A 140 5.10 -13.62 21.12
C SER A 140 4.01 -12.58 20.96
N GLU A 141 2.78 -12.95 21.34
CA GLU A 141 1.76 -11.96 21.61
C GLU A 141 2.39 -10.84 22.46
N PRO A 142 2.26 -9.56 22.09
CA PRO A 142 2.71 -8.48 22.94
C PRO A 142 1.99 -8.63 24.27
N GLY A 143 2.74 -9.01 25.32
CA GLY A 143 2.21 -9.16 26.66
C GLY A 143 1.46 -7.89 27.05
N PRO A 144 0.32 -8.00 27.74
CA PRO A 144 -0.50 -6.84 28.05
C PRO A 144 0.35 -5.75 28.71
N PRO A 145 0.21 -4.48 28.27
CA PRO A 145 1.00 -3.39 28.83
C PRO A 145 0.83 -3.38 30.35
N ALA A 146 1.94 -3.23 31.07
CA ALA A 146 1.91 -3.24 32.53
C ALA A 146 0.90 -2.19 33.00
N ARG A 147 -0.11 -2.62 33.76
CA ARG A 147 -1.27 -1.81 34.20
C ARG A 147 -0.90 -0.45 34.81
N GLY A 148 0.33 -0.33 35.33
CA GLY A 148 0.88 0.91 35.89
C GLY A 148 1.18 2.00 34.86
N ASP A 149 1.62 1.65 33.65
CA ASP A 149 2.06 2.64 32.65
C ASP A 149 0.85 3.37 32.03
N ALA A 150 -0.25 2.65 31.81
CA ALA A 150 -1.50 3.22 31.32
C ALA A 150 -2.15 4.16 32.36
N LEU A 151 -2.09 3.80 33.66
CA LEU A 151 -2.60 4.65 34.74
C LEU A 151 -1.76 5.92 34.91
N ALA A 152 -0.43 5.78 34.85
CA ALA A 152 0.49 6.92 34.92
C ALA A 152 0.28 7.90 33.76
N ALA A 153 0.16 7.39 32.51
CA ALA A 153 -0.11 8.21 31.33
C ALA A 153 -1.47 8.94 31.43
N THR A 154 -2.50 8.25 31.91
CA THR A 154 -3.85 8.83 32.05
C THR A 154 -3.87 9.95 33.10
N LEU A 155 -3.22 9.73 34.25
CA LEU A 155 -3.12 10.75 35.30
C LEU A 155 -2.31 11.96 34.83
N LEU A 156 -1.21 11.74 34.09
CA LEU A 156 -0.42 12.83 33.51
C LEU A 156 -1.22 13.66 32.51
N ALA A 157 -1.98 13.01 31.61
CA ALA A 157 -2.78 13.70 30.61
C ALA A 157 -3.91 14.54 31.25
N LEU A 158 -4.61 13.99 32.25
CA LEU A 158 -5.69 14.69 32.95
C LEU A 158 -5.17 15.87 33.77
N SER A 159 -4.06 15.69 34.49
CA SER A 159 -3.44 16.76 35.28
C SER A 159 -2.87 17.87 34.41
N GLY A 160 -2.23 17.53 33.28
CA GLY A 160 -1.75 18.49 32.29
C GLY A 160 -2.89 19.32 31.68
N ALA A 161 -4.00 18.68 31.29
CA ALA A 161 -5.17 19.36 30.74
C ALA A 161 -5.84 20.31 31.76
N ALA A 162 -5.96 19.89 33.03
CA ALA A 162 -6.54 20.71 34.09
C ALA A 162 -5.68 21.94 34.41
N LEU A 163 -4.36 21.78 34.51
CA LEU A 163 -3.42 22.88 34.74
C LEU A 163 -3.39 23.89 33.59
N PHE A 164 -3.50 23.40 32.35
CA PHE A 164 -3.59 24.25 31.16
C PHE A 164 -4.85 25.12 31.19
N ALA A 165 -6.02 24.53 31.44
CA ALA A 165 -7.29 25.26 31.45
C ALA A 165 -7.36 26.29 32.60
N ALA A 166 -6.85 25.94 33.79
CA ALA A 166 -6.76 26.85 34.94
C ALA A 166 -5.74 27.97 34.73
N GLY A 167 -4.60 27.69 34.10
CA GLY A 167 -3.59 28.69 33.77
C GLY A 167 -4.06 29.69 32.71
N ALA A 168 -4.79 29.22 31.70
CA ALA A 168 -5.35 30.05 30.64
C ALA A 168 -6.42 31.02 31.15
N THR A 169 -7.23 30.62 32.13
CA THR A 169 -8.27 31.48 32.73
C THR A 169 -7.71 32.58 33.63
N LEU A 170 -6.49 32.42 34.14
CA LEU A 170 -5.83 33.36 35.04
C LEU A 170 -4.74 34.22 34.34
N GLU A 171 -4.59 34.10 33.01
CA GLU A 171 -3.56 34.79 32.19
C GLU A 171 -2.11 34.59 32.67
N LEU A 172 -1.85 33.52 33.42
CA LEU A 172 -0.52 33.21 33.98
C LEU A 172 0.29 32.37 32.99
N TRP A 173 1.06 33.06 32.15
CA TRP A 173 1.79 32.44 31.04
C TRP A 173 2.78 31.29 31.41
N PRO A 174 3.39 31.21 32.60
CA PRO A 174 4.25 30.07 32.94
C PRO A 174 3.46 28.78 33.23
N VAL A 175 2.19 28.91 33.67
CA VAL A 175 1.39 27.80 34.19
C VAL A 175 0.79 26.94 33.07
N TRP A 176 0.25 27.57 32.03
CA TRP A 176 -0.24 26.82 30.85
C TRP A 176 0.91 26.18 30.06
N ALA A 177 2.10 26.80 29.99
CA ALA A 177 3.30 26.20 29.37
C ALA A 177 3.76 24.94 30.10
N LEU A 178 3.74 24.94 31.44
CA LEU A 178 4.01 23.75 32.26
C LEU A 178 2.97 22.64 32.03
N GLY A 179 1.69 23.01 31.93
CA GLY A 179 0.59 22.08 31.61
C GLY A 179 0.77 21.40 30.24
N LEU A 180 1.20 22.16 29.23
CA LEU A 180 1.47 21.64 27.89
C LEU A 180 2.65 20.65 27.87
N ALA A 181 3.71 20.96 28.63
CA ALA A 181 4.87 20.08 28.77
C ALA A 181 4.53 18.75 29.47
N LEU A 182 3.70 18.78 30.52
CA LEU A 182 3.21 17.58 31.20
C LEU A 182 2.30 16.73 30.29
N PHE A 183 1.42 17.38 29.53
CA PHE A 183 0.56 16.68 28.55
C PHE A 183 1.40 15.98 27.47
N ALA A 184 2.40 16.67 26.89
CA ALA A 184 3.31 16.09 25.92
C ALA A 184 4.17 14.95 26.51
N GLY A 185 4.57 15.06 27.78
CA GLY A 185 5.27 13.99 28.50
C GLY A 185 4.46 12.69 28.61
N GLY A 186 3.13 12.79 28.78
CA GLY A 186 2.24 11.62 28.81
C GLY A 186 2.24 10.83 27.49
N VAL A 187 2.34 11.52 26.36
CA VAL A 187 2.44 10.90 25.02
C VAL A 187 3.77 10.15 24.85
N LEU A 188 4.87 10.69 25.38
CA LEU A 188 6.18 10.05 25.33
C LEU A 188 6.26 8.78 26.20
N VAL A 189 5.58 8.76 27.35
CA VAL A 189 5.53 7.58 28.24
C VAL A 189 4.71 6.44 27.61
N TYR A 190 3.70 6.76 26.79
CA TYR A 190 2.90 5.76 26.07
C TYR A 190 3.51 5.31 24.74
N SER A 191 4.72 5.75 24.38
CA SER A 191 5.34 5.35 23.11
C SER A 191 5.58 3.82 23.11
N PRO A 192 4.90 3.05 22.25
CA PRO A 192 5.18 1.62 22.12
C PRO A 192 6.61 1.52 21.59
N ARG A 193 7.49 0.86 22.35
CA ARG A 193 8.85 0.56 21.86
C ARG A 193 8.73 -0.22 20.55
N PRO A 194 9.54 0.12 19.52
CA PRO A 194 9.50 -0.54 18.22
C PRO A 194 9.89 -2.02 18.32
#